data_AF-A0A127Z388-F1
#
_entry.id   AF-A0A127Z388-F1
#
_cell.length_a   1.000
_cell.length_b   1.000
_cell.length_c   1.000
_cell.angle_alpha   90.00
_cell.angle_beta   90.00
_cell.angle_gamma   90.00
#
_symmetry.space_group_name_H-M   'P 1'
#
loop_
_entity.id
_entity.type
_entity.pdbx_description
1 polymer ?
#
loop_
_entity_poly.entity_id
_entity_poly.type
_entity_poly.pdbx_seq_one_letter_code
_entity_poly.pdbx_strand_id
1 'polypeptide(L)'
;MSKAKSPSAADPPPITAPLPPPPYPLGVLPDYTRHTTPITLRIRELKSSIGGDDFLVKDAHTNHPSLQVQAKMFSFSAKKTMRDSTGRPLFDFRRTSTLSLKKEFAGFTCDTDKQLFVVRMVGLFKPKLEIEFCNRAANGRVERWTLRGRWMSGSSQITTDEGLVVASISRDYANMGQIFCKFDPPFA
;
A
#
# COMPACT_ATOMS: atom_id res chain seq x y z
N MET A 1 -43.35 -16.44 16.66
CA MET A 1 -42.72 -15.11 16.51
C MET A 1 -41.50 -15.05 17.41
N SER A 2 -40.28 -15.06 16.84
CA SER A 2 -39.06 -14.72 17.58
C SER A 2 -38.08 -14.09 16.60
N LYS A 3 -37.92 -12.76 16.70
CA LYS A 3 -37.00 -11.97 15.88
C LYS A 3 -35.58 -12.21 16.41
N ALA A 4 -34.71 -12.82 15.60
CA ALA A 4 -33.31 -12.99 15.94
C ALA A 4 -32.60 -11.63 15.95
N LYS A 5 -31.87 -11.40 17.03
CA LYS A 5 -31.06 -10.23 17.36
C LYS A 5 -29.96 -10.04 16.31
N SER A 6 -29.95 -8.89 15.64
CA SER A 6 -28.86 -8.47 14.74
C SER A 6 -27.53 -8.44 15.49
N PRO A 7 -26.45 -9.05 14.97
CA PRO A 7 -25.13 -8.87 15.56
C PRO A 7 -24.66 -7.42 15.31
N SER A 8 -24.43 -6.75 16.43
CA SER A 8 -23.81 -5.45 16.62
C SER A 8 -22.41 -5.39 15.97
N ALA A 9 -22.06 -4.20 15.49
CA ALA A 9 -20.73 -3.69 15.15
C ALA A 9 -19.63 -4.75 14.99
N ALA A 10 -19.37 -5.16 13.74
CA ALA A 10 -18.22 -6.00 13.42
C ALA A 10 -16.93 -5.27 13.83
N ASP A 11 -16.15 -5.91 14.70
CA ASP A 11 -14.77 -5.55 14.99
C ASP A 11 -13.97 -5.34 13.70
N PRO A 12 -12.96 -4.45 13.69
CA PRO A 12 -12.07 -4.31 12.55
C PRO A 12 -11.53 -5.70 12.17
N PRO A 13 -11.43 -6.03 10.86
CA PRO A 13 -10.98 -7.34 10.42
C PRO A 13 -9.67 -7.70 11.13
N PRO A 14 -9.50 -8.97 11.56
CA PRO A 14 -8.41 -9.38 12.42
C PRO A 14 -7.09 -8.91 11.81
N ILE A 15 -6.28 -8.30 12.68
CA ILE A 15 -4.88 -7.98 12.43
C ILE A 15 -4.27 -9.22 11.78
N THR A 16 -3.68 -9.01 10.60
CA THR A 16 -3.13 -10.06 9.75
C THR A 16 -2.36 -11.08 10.59
N ALA A 17 -2.64 -12.38 10.38
CA ALA A 17 -1.90 -13.47 10.99
C ALA A 17 -0.38 -13.22 10.91
N PRO A 18 0.39 -13.57 11.96
CA PRO A 18 1.84 -13.32 11.97
C PRO A 18 2.48 -13.94 10.73
N LEU A 19 3.20 -13.09 9.98
CA LEU A 19 3.91 -13.50 8.78
C LEU A 19 5.14 -14.32 9.17
N PRO A 20 5.50 -15.37 8.41
CA PRO A 20 6.76 -16.07 8.62
C PRO A 20 7.93 -15.08 8.45
N PRO A 21 8.96 -15.14 9.31
CA PRO A 21 10.12 -14.28 9.17
C PRO A 21 10.81 -14.57 7.83
N PRO A 22 11.24 -13.54 7.09
CA PRO A 22 12.00 -13.76 5.87
C PRO A 22 13.39 -14.34 6.21
N PRO A 23 13.97 -15.17 5.32
CA PRO A 23 15.26 -15.82 5.56
C PRO A 23 16.43 -14.82 5.66
N TYR A 24 16.26 -13.61 5.16
CA TYR A 24 17.20 -12.50 5.26
C TYR A 24 16.43 -11.16 5.13
N PRO A 25 17.03 -10.01 5.49
CA PRO A 25 16.40 -8.72 5.32
C PRO A 25 16.01 -8.44 3.86
N LEU A 26 14.77 -8.05 3.63
CA LEU A 26 14.22 -7.79 2.30
C LEU A 26 13.78 -6.33 2.18
N GLY A 27 14.36 -5.60 1.23
CA GLY A 27 13.78 -4.35 0.76
C GLY A 27 14.74 -3.40 0.07
N VAL A 28 14.16 -2.28 -0.37
CA VAL A 28 14.82 -1.25 -1.19
C VAL A 28 15.57 -0.23 -0.33
N LEU A 29 15.02 0.09 0.85
CA LEU A 29 15.55 1.09 1.78
C LEU A 29 16.01 0.37 3.07
N PRO A 30 17.31 0.09 3.25
CA PRO A 30 17.81 -0.73 4.35
C PRO A 30 17.46 -0.22 5.75
N ASP A 31 17.29 1.09 5.92
CA ASP A 31 16.94 1.69 7.21
C ASP A 31 15.48 1.42 7.61
N TYR A 32 14.61 1.09 6.65
CA TYR A 32 13.18 0.85 6.83
C TYR A 32 12.80 -0.64 6.73
N THR A 33 13.80 -1.54 6.76
CA THR A 33 13.59 -3.00 6.72
C THR A 33 14.01 -3.70 8.00
N ARG A 34 14.43 -2.93 9.03
CA ARG A 34 14.95 -3.42 10.31
C ARG A 34 13.88 -3.42 11.40
N HIS A 35 12.77 -4.08 11.13
CA HIS A 35 11.71 -4.21 12.12
C HIS A 35 11.77 -5.60 12.75
N THR A 36 11.83 -5.65 14.08
CA THR A 36 11.85 -6.91 14.86
C THR A 36 10.46 -7.52 14.99
N THR A 37 9.41 -6.73 14.83
CA THR A 37 8.02 -7.15 14.91
C THR A 37 7.26 -6.77 13.64
N PRO A 38 6.24 -7.54 13.23
CA PRO A 38 5.35 -7.16 12.13
C PRO A 38 4.71 -5.79 12.39
N ILE A 39 4.73 -4.92 11.37
CA ILE A 39 4.08 -3.61 11.40
C ILE A 39 2.83 -3.67 10.56
N THR A 40 1.71 -3.22 11.12
CA THR A 40 0.46 -3.06 10.37
C THR A 40 0.33 -1.61 9.95
N LEU A 41 0.37 -1.36 8.64
CA LEU A 41 0.19 -0.03 8.08
C LEU A 41 -1.27 0.18 7.69
N ARG A 42 -1.86 1.28 8.18
CA ARG A 42 -3.22 1.71 7.89
C ARG A 42 -3.20 2.93 6.98
N ILE A 43 -3.86 2.80 5.84
CA ILE A 43 -4.17 3.90 4.93
C ILE A 43 -5.63 4.26 5.14
N ARG A 44 -5.93 5.53 5.44
CA ARG A 44 -7.30 6.02 5.46
C ARG A 44 -7.56 6.76 4.16
N GLU A 45 -8.47 6.21 3.36
CA GLU A 45 -8.95 6.84 2.15
C GLU A 45 -9.84 8.03 2.56
N LEU A 46 -9.33 9.25 2.43
CA LEU A 46 -10.17 10.44 2.50
C LEU A 46 -10.95 10.50 1.17
N LYS A 47 -12.25 10.79 1.21
CA LYS A 47 -13.17 10.68 0.06
C LYS A 47 -12.76 11.49 -1.19
N SER A 48 -11.73 12.35 -1.12
CA SER A 48 -11.15 13.11 -2.24
C SER A 48 -9.81 12.57 -2.77
N SER A 49 -9.12 11.66 -2.07
CA SER A 49 -7.67 11.47 -2.25
C SER A 49 -7.24 10.38 -3.24
N ILE A 50 -8.19 9.67 -3.86
CA ILE A 50 -7.89 8.60 -4.83
C ILE A 50 -7.75 9.18 -6.24
N GLY A 51 -6.94 10.21 -6.41
CA GLY A 51 -6.83 10.85 -7.73
C GLY A 51 -5.71 11.86 -7.83
N GLY A 52 -5.43 12.61 -6.76
CA GLY A 52 -4.45 13.71 -6.83
C GLY A 52 -4.03 14.35 -5.51
N ASP A 53 -4.48 13.86 -4.35
CA ASP A 53 -4.19 14.50 -3.06
C ASP A 53 -3.15 13.74 -2.23
N ASP A 54 -2.55 14.47 -1.29
CA ASP A 54 -1.64 13.95 -0.27
C ASP A 54 -2.39 13.06 0.73
N PHE A 55 -1.76 11.97 1.17
CA PHE A 55 -2.31 11.10 2.21
C PHE A 55 -1.25 10.57 3.16
N LEU A 56 -1.68 10.19 4.36
CA LEU A 56 -0.83 9.66 5.42
C LEU A 56 -1.03 8.15 5.56
N VAL A 57 0.08 7.44 5.69
CA VAL A 57 0.14 6.05 6.13
C VAL A 57 0.47 6.06 7.62
N LYS A 58 -0.36 5.42 8.42
CA LYS A 58 -0.22 5.37 9.87
C LYS A 58 0.10 3.96 10.33
N ASP A 59 0.81 3.83 11.44
CA ASP A 59 0.86 2.57 12.17
C ASP A 59 -0.53 2.28 12.77
N ALA A 60 -1.06 1.08 12.57
CA ALA A 60 -2.40 0.72 13.02
C ALA A 60 -2.51 0.55 14.54
N HIS A 61 -1.41 0.20 15.21
CA HIS A 61 -1.34 0.04 16.66
C HIS A 61 -1.22 1.39 17.35
N THR A 62 -0.29 2.23 16.88
CA THR A 62 0.03 3.49 17.56
C THR A 62 -0.72 4.71 16.99
N ASN A 63 -1.34 4.58 15.81
CA ASN A 63 -1.98 5.67 15.05
C ASN A 63 -1.04 6.84 14.68
N HIS A 64 0.27 6.71 14.91
CA HIS A 64 1.25 7.70 14.50
C HIS A 64 1.50 7.62 12.97
N PRO A 65 1.68 8.77 12.30
CA PRO A 65 2.04 8.80 10.88
C PRO A 65 3.46 8.24 10.71
N SER A 66 3.57 7.16 9.94
CA SER A 66 4.85 6.51 9.62
C SER A 66 5.39 6.98 8.28
N LEU A 67 4.50 7.16 7.29
CA LEU A 67 4.86 7.63 5.95
C LEU A 67 3.84 8.64 5.45
N GLN A 68 4.28 9.55 4.60
CA GLN A 68 3.44 10.51 3.89
C GLN A 68 3.62 10.34 2.39
N VAL A 69 2.51 10.22 1.66
CA VAL A 69 2.51 10.25 0.20
C VAL A 69 2.07 11.63 -0.24
N GLN A 70 2.96 12.34 -0.91
CA GLN A 70 2.70 13.66 -1.46
C GLN A 70 2.46 13.54 -2.98
N ALA A 71 1.28 13.91 -3.45
CA ALA A 71 0.96 14.00 -4.86
C ALA A 71 1.32 15.39 -5.38
N LYS A 72 2.01 15.46 -6.53
CA LYS A 72 2.25 16.76 -7.15
C LYS A 72 0.98 17.21 -7.88
N MET A 73 0.18 18.07 -7.23
CA MET A 73 -0.94 18.77 -7.87
C MET A 73 -0.43 19.44 -9.16
N PHE A 74 -1.17 19.28 -10.26
CA PHE A 74 -0.84 19.79 -11.60
C PHE A 74 0.33 19.11 -12.38
N SER A 75 0.78 17.91 -12.03
CA SER A 75 1.74 17.18 -12.88
C SER A 75 1.06 16.21 -13.87
N PHE A 76 1.26 16.41 -15.17
CA PHE A 76 0.89 15.46 -16.23
C PHE A 76 1.54 14.07 -16.08
N SER A 77 2.60 13.96 -15.26
CA SER A 77 3.37 12.72 -15.07
C SER A 77 2.84 11.78 -13.96
N ALA A 78 1.76 12.17 -13.25
CA ALA A 78 1.19 11.41 -12.14
C ALA A 78 2.22 11.03 -11.04
N LYS A 79 3.24 11.87 -10.85
CA LYS A 79 4.33 11.68 -9.88
C LYS A 79 3.81 11.85 -8.44
N LYS A 80 4.20 10.90 -7.58
CA LYS A 80 3.96 10.92 -6.13
C LYS A 80 5.30 10.78 -5.41
N THR A 81 5.55 11.58 -4.39
CA THR A 81 6.77 11.50 -3.57
C THR A 81 6.42 10.84 -2.24
N MET A 82 7.10 9.75 -1.90
CA MET A 82 7.02 9.13 -0.58
C MET A 82 7.97 9.86 0.38
N ARG A 83 7.49 10.22 1.56
CA ARG A 83 8.26 10.84 2.64
C ARG A 83 8.10 10.04 3.93
N ASP A 84 9.10 10.10 4.81
CA ASP A 84 9.00 9.54 6.16
C ASP A 84 8.26 10.50 7.12
N SER A 85 8.14 10.07 8.38
CA SER A 85 7.51 10.85 9.45
C SER A 85 8.21 12.18 9.77
N THR A 86 9.48 12.34 9.38
CA THR A 86 10.24 13.59 9.53
C THR A 86 10.08 14.52 8.33
N GLY A 87 9.37 14.07 7.29
CA GLY A 87 9.21 14.79 6.03
C GLY A 87 10.36 14.58 5.04
N ARG A 88 11.34 13.72 5.36
CA ARG A 88 12.46 13.41 4.46
C ARG A 88 11.95 12.63 3.24
N PRO A 89 12.27 13.06 2.00
CA PRO A 89 11.88 12.33 0.80
C PRO A 89 12.63 10.99 0.70
N LEU A 90 11.88 9.92 0.43
CA LEU A 90 12.41 8.56 0.30
C LEU A 90 12.57 8.17 -1.17
N PHE A 91 11.50 8.33 -1.96
CA PHE A 91 11.52 8.04 -3.39
C PHE A 91 10.34 8.71 -4.10
N ASP A 92 10.51 8.88 -5.41
CA ASP A 92 9.48 9.32 -6.32
C ASP A 92 8.87 8.14 -7.06
N PHE A 93 7.56 7.96 -6.98
CA PHE A 93 6.79 6.98 -7.70
C PHE A 93 6.07 7.62 -8.87
N ARG A 94 6.34 7.16 -10.09
CA ARG A 94 5.71 7.71 -11.31
C ARG A 94 5.49 6.62 -12.35
N ARG A 95 4.60 6.91 -13.29
CA ARG A 95 4.38 6.04 -14.45
C ARG A 95 5.58 6.16 -15.39
N THR A 96 6.18 5.04 -15.78
CA THR A 96 7.36 5.04 -16.67
C THR A 96 6.96 5.07 -18.13
N SER A 97 5.83 4.44 -18.48
CA SER A 97 5.35 4.36 -19.85
C SER A 97 4.23 5.37 -20.10
N THR A 98 4.53 6.43 -20.86
CA THR A 98 3.57 7.42 -21.35
C THR A 98 2.92 7.02 -22.69
N LEU A 99 3.60 6.21 -23.51
CA LEU A 99 3.15 5.83 -24.87
C LEU A 99 2.66 4.39 -25.03
N SER A 100 2.95 3.47 -24.10
CA SER A 100 2.54 2.06 -24.25
C SER A 100 1.28 1.72 -23.44
N LEU A 101 0.45 0.81 -23.98
CA LEU A 101 -0.66 0.12 -23.30
C LEU A 101 -0.22 -0.62 -22.02
N LYS A 102 1.09 -0.85 -21.85
CA LYS A 102 1.68 -1.45 -20.65
C LYS A 102 1.57 -0.49 -19.48
N LYS A 103 0.85 -0.91 -18.43
CA LYS A 103 0.78 -0.21 -17.14
C LYS A 103 2.02 -0.57 -16.34
N GLU A 104 3.05 0.25 -16.48
CA GLU A 104 4.31 0.16 -15.72
C GLU A 104 4.53 1.43 -14.90
N PHE A 105 4.87 1.23 -13.63
CA PHE A 105 5.22 2.27 -12.68
C PHE A 105 6.58 1.95 -12.06
N ALA A 106 7.35 2.97 -11.69
CA ALA A 106 8.64 2.77 -11.05
C ALA A 106 8.87 3.79 -9.93
N GLY A 107 9.67 3.36 -8.96
CA GLY A 107 10.22 4.20 -7.91
C GLY A 107 11.63 4.66 -8.26
N PHE A 108 11.93 5.93 -8.04
CA PHE A 108 13.22 6.56 -8.31
C PHE A 108 13.74 7.29 -7.07
N THR A 109 15.05 7.37 -6.88
CA THR A 109 15.63 8.26 -5.86
C THR A 109 15.26 9.71 -6.18
N CYS A 110 14.92 10.51 -5.16
CA CYS A 110 14.53 11.90 -5.38
C CYS A 110 15.66 12.79 -5.93
N ASP A 111 16.92 12.49 -5.62
CA ASP A 111 18.06 13.35 -6.00
C ASP A 111 18.66 12.97 -7.37
N THR A 112 18.93 11.68 -7.59
CA THR A 112 19.65 11.21 -8.78
C THR A 112 18.77 10.61 -9.87
N ASP A 113 17.45 10.55 -9.64
CA ASP A 113 16.48 9.88 -10.51
C ASP A 113 16.86 8.42 -10.88
N LYS A 114 17.64 7.76 -10.02
CA LYS A 114 18.05 6.35 -10.18
C LYS A 114 16.88 5.44 -9.83
N GLN A 115 16.54 4.51 -10.72
CA GLN A 115 15.49 3.53 -10.46
C GLN A 115 15.82 2.64 -9.25
N LEU A 116 14.84 2.50 -8.37
CA LEU A 116 14.90 1.69 -7.16
C LEU A 116 14.13 0.39 -7.31
N PHE A 117 12.94 0.46 -7.89
CA PHE A 117 12.06 -0.67 -8.13
C PHE A 117 11.10 -0.37 -9.29
N VAL A 118 10.51 -1.42 -9.85
CA VAL A 118 9.51 -1.34 -10.91
C VAL A 118 8.32 -2.22 -10.55
N VAL A 119 7.14 -1.74 -10.89
CA VAL A 119 5.85 -2.39 -10.69
C VAL A 119 5.18 -2.53 -12.05
N ARG A 120 4.92 -3.77 -12.46
CA ARG A 120 4.36 -4.11 -13.76
C ARG A 120 3.02 -4.82 -13.57
N MET A 121 2.04 -4.40 -14.35
CA MET A 121 0.83 -5.19 -14.54
C MET A 121 1.03 -6.09 -15.76
N VAL A 122 1.12 -7.41 -15.54
CA VAL A 122 1.33 -8.41 -16.58
C VAL A 122 0.06 -9.25 -16.78
N GLY A 123 -0.18 -9.70 -18.01
CA GLY A 123 -1.32 -10.55 -18.37
C GLY A 123 -2.55 -9.76 -18.83
N LEU A 124 -3.15 -10.21 -19.94
CA LEU A 124 -4.31 -9.57 -20.57
C LEU A 124 -5.64 -10.09 -20.00
N PHE A 125 -5.75 -11.40 -19.79
CA PHE A 125 -6.97 -12.06 -19.30
C PHE A 125 -7.02 -12.20 -17.77
N LYS A 126 -5.86 -12.29 -17.13
CA LYS A 126 -5.72 -12.37 -15.67
C LYS A 126 -4.57 -11.45 -15.23
N PRO A 127 -4.85 -10.14 -15.04
CA PRO A 127 -3.81 -9.19 -14.69
C PRO A 127 -3.20 -9.56 -13.33
N LYS A 128 -1.87 -9.63 -13.31
CA LYS A 128 -1.03 -9.93 -12.15
C LYS A 128 -0.10 -8.75 -11.94
N LEU A 129 0.04 -8.32 -10.69
CA LEU A 129 0.96 -7.24 -10.33
C LEU A 129 2.27 -7.87 -9.88
N GLU A 130 3.35 -7.50 -10.58
CA GLU A 130 4.71 -7.94 -10.31
C GLU A 130 5.56 -6.76 -9.90
N ILE A 131 6.34 -6.94 -8.84
CA ILE A 131 7.25 -5.94 -8.28
C ILE A 131 8.65 -6.51 -8.43
N GLU A 132 9.57 -5.74 -8.99
CA GLU A 132 10.95 -6.13 -9.16
C GLU A 132 11.86 -5.04 -8.60
N PHE A 133 12.82 -5.42 -7.76
CA PHE A 133 13.74 -4.49 -7.13
C PHE A 133 15.07 -5.16 -6.79
N CYS A 134 16.10 -4.35 -6.57
CA CYS A 134 17.38 -4.82 -6.04
C CYS A 134 17.31 -4.78 -4.50
N ASN A 135 17.49 -5.92 -3.83
CA ASN A 135 17.46 -6.03 -2.38
C ASN A 135 18.73 -5.46 -1.74
N ARG A 136 18.69 -4.16 -1.47
CA ARG A 136 19.79 -3.43 -0.82
C ARG A 136 19.88 -3.70 0.67
N ALA A 137 18.86 -4.29 1.28
CA ALA A 137 18.87 -4.63 2.70
C ALA A 137 19.74 -5.85 3.03
N ALA A 138 20.10 -6.67 2.03
CA ALA A 138 20.98 -7.83 2.20
C ALA A 138 22.11 -7.86 1.15
N ASN A 139 22.00 -8.74 0.15
CA ASN A 139 23.08 -9.11 -0.78
C ASN A 139 23.04 -8.38 -2.13
N GLY A 140 22.09 -7.47 -2.35
CA GLY A 140 21.94 -6.75 -3.62
C GLY A 140 21.32 -7.57 -4.75
N ARG A 141 20.78 -8.76 -4.49
CA ARG A 141 20.13 -9.58 -5.52
C ARG A 141 18.84 -8.94 -6.02
N VAL A 142 18.49 -9.22 -7.28
CA VAL A 142 17.21 -8.82 -7.83
C VAL A 142 16.13 -9.75 -7.29
N GLU A 143 15.17 -9.16 -6.60
CA GLU A 143 14.01 -9.84 -6.04
C GLU A 143 12.77 -9.55 -6.89
N ARG A 144 11.96 -10.59 -7.10
CA ARG A 144 10.66 -10.49 -7.76
C ARG A 144 9.57 -10.93 -6.81
N TRP A 145 8.63 -10.03 -6.60
CA TRP A 145 7.44 -10.25 -5.79
C TRP A 145 6.19 -10.17 -6.65
N THR A 146 5.18 -10.92 -6.23
CA THR A 146 3.91 -11.04 -6.91
C THR A 146 2.79 -10.73 -5.94
N LEU A 147 1.85 -9.89 -6.36
CA LEU A 147 0.57 -9.76 -5.66
C LEU A 147 -0.33 -10.95 -6.06
N ARG A 148 -0.62 -11.83 -5.10
CA ARG A 148 -1.60 -12.91 -5.23
C ARG A 148 -2.90 -12.54 -4.52
N GLY A 149 -4.03 -12.91 -5.12
CA GLY A 149 -5.37 -12.67 -4.57
C GLY A 149 -6.18 -11.65 -5.37
N ARG A 150 -7.35 -11.27 -4.81
CA ARG A 150 -8.28 -10.34 -5.44
C ARG A 150 -8.19 -8.99 -4.73
N TRP A 151 -7.36 -8.10 -5.26
CA TRP A 151 -7.18 -6.73 -4.74
C TRP A 151 -8.50 -5.99 -4.50
N MET A 152 -9.50 -6.22 -5.36
CA MET A 152 -10.81 -5.55 -5.30
C MET A 152 -11.85 -6.22 -4.39
N SER A 153 -11.59 -7.40 -3.80
CA SER A 153 -12.62 -8.14 -3.04
C SER A 153 -12.26 -8.50 -1.59
N GLY A 154 -11.30 -7.80 -0.98
CA GLY A 154 -11.16 -7.77 0.49
C GLY A 154 -9.82 -8.20 1.07
N SER A 155 -9.05 -9.06 0.38
CA SER A 155 -7.70 -9.44 0.84
C SER A 155 -6.76 -9.81 -0.31
N SER A 156 -5.48 -9.51 -0.17
CA SER A 156 -4.41 -9.86 -1.11
C SER A 156 -3.09 -10.02 -0.37
N GLN A 157 -2.21 -10.86 -0.90
CA GLN A 157 -0.90 -11.14 -0.31
C GLN A 157 0.20 -10.82 -1.32
N ILE A 158 1.31 -10.28 -0.85
CA ILE A 158 2.53 -10.15 -1.63
C ILE A 158 3.42 -11.34 -1.29
N THR A 159 3.80 -12.09 -2.33
CA THR A 159 4.64 -13.28 -2.19
C THR A 159 5.93 -13.13 -2.99
N THR A 160 7.04 -13.68 -2.49
CA THR A 160 8.24 -13.91 -3.31
C THR A 160 7.97 -14.96 -4.39
N ASP A 161 8.89 -15.12 -5.34
CA ASP A 161 8.82 -16.20 -6.34
C ASP A 161 8.92 -17.60 -5.69
N GLU A 162 9.58 -17.71 -4.53
CA GLU A 162 9.66 -18.92 -3.71
C GLU A 162 8.34 -19.22 -2.94
N GLY A 163 7.35 -18.33 -3.04
CA GLY A 163 6.05 -18.48 -2.39
C GLY A 163 5.97 -18.00 -0.95
N LEU A 164 7.04 -17.40 -0.41
CA LEU A 164 7.04 -16.80 0.92
C LEU A 164 6.15 -15.56 0.94
N VAL A 165 5.19 -15.49 1.87
CA VAL A 165 4.34 -14.32 2.06
C VAL A 165 5.10 -13.24 2.84
N VAL A 166 5.35 -12.09 2.20
CA VAL A 166 6.11 -10.97 2.78
C VAL A 166 5.23 -9.81 3.23
N ALA A 167 4.00 -9.73 2.71
CA ALA A 167 3.01 -8.77 3.17
C ALA A 167 1.59 -9.29 2.92
N SER A 168 0.64 -8.85 3.74
CA SER A 168 -0.79 -9.03 3.51
C SER A 168 -1.47 -7.67 3.48
N ILE A 169 -2.51 -7.57 2.67
CA ILE A 169 -3.27 -6.36 2.44
C ILE A 169 -4.73 -6.72 2.63
N SER A 170 -5.37 -6.11 3.61
CA SER A 170 -6.80 -6.20 3.85
C SER A 170 -7.47 -4.87 3.55
N ARG A 171 -8.68 -4.91 3.00
CA ARG A 171 -9.52 -3.74 2.79
C ARG A 171 -10.78 -3.88 3.61
N ASP A 172 -11.05 -2.90 4.45
CA ASP A 172 -12.30 -2.81 5.18
C ASP A 172 -13.27 -1.89 4.44
N TYR A 173 -14.40 -2.44 4.00
CA TYR A 173 -15.49 -1.70 3.36
C TYR A 173 -16.58 -1.27 4.35
N ALA A 174 -16.46 -1.59 5.64
CA ALA A 174 -17.54 -1.53 6.64
C ALA A 174 -18.07 -0.13 7.00
N ASN A 175 -17.73 0.93 6.27
CA ASN A 175 -18.23 2.28 6.54
C ASN A 175 -18.69 3.10 5.31
N MET A 176 -18.88 2.51 4.13
CA MET A 176 -19.51 3.26 3.03
C MET A 176 -21.04 3.35 3.11
N GLY A 177 -21.69 2.46 3.87
CA GLY A 177 -23.16 2.45 4.04
C GLY A 177 -23.70 3.27 5.22
N GLN A 178 -22.88 3.59 6.24
CA GLN A 178 -23.36 4.32 7.43
C GLN A 178 -23.04 5.82 7.44
N ILE A 179 -22.13 6.30 6.57
CA ILE A 179 -21.81 7.74 6.49
C ILE A 179 -22.83 8.51 5.62
N PHE A 180 -23.77 7.82 4.96
CA PHE A 180 -24.85 8.47 4.19
C PHE A 180 -26.14 8.74 4.99
N CYS A 181 -26.21 8.35 6.28
CA CYS A 181 -27.43 8.51 7.10
C CYS A 181 -27.21 9.19 8.47
N LYS A 182 -26.14 9.99 8.63
CA LYS A 182 -26.09 11.00 9.71
C LYS A 182 -25.83 12.37 9.11
N PHE A 183 -26.87 12.90 8.50
CA PHE A 183 -27.07 14.34 8.35
C PHE A 183 -27.83 14.76 9.61
N ASP A 184 -27.11 15.13 10.67
CA ASP A 184 -27.74 15.85 11.78
C ASP A 184 -27.93 17.29 11.26
N PRO A 185 -29.18 17.78 11.10
CA PRO A 185 -29.39 19.18 10.74
C PRO A 185 -28.93 20.08 11.91
N PRO A 186 -28.24 21.19 11.63
CA PRO A 186 -27.96 22.19 12.65
C PRO A 186 -29.26 22.87 13.08
N PHE A 187 -29.54 22.85 14.38
CA PHE A 187 -30.37 23.78 15.15
C PHE A 187 -31.70 24.27 14.53
N ALA A 188 -32.80 23.84 15.15
CA ALA A 188 -33.95 24.70 15.46
C ALA A 188 -34.51 24.28 16.82
#